data_AF-A0A0C9SDR9-F1
#
_entry.id   AF-A0A0C9SDR9-F1
#
_cell.length_a   1.000
_cell.length_b   1.000
_cell.length_c   1.000
_cell.angle_alpha   90.00
_cell.angle_beta   90.00
_cell.angle_gamma   90.00
#
_symmetry.space_group_name_H-M   'P 1'
#
loop_
_entity.id
_entity.type
_entity.pdbx_description
1 polymer ?
#
loop_
_entity_poly.entity_id
_entity_poly.type
_entity_poly.pdbx_seq_one_letter_code
_entity_poly.pdbx_strand_id
1 'polypeptide(L)'
;GFLSTVRSHFTGENGKLHVVSQVPWWNVKDKPHTDLVITTEDGHRYNHWNVPIFSHLLEPRAYSSLGYSNIGEYSPLYKHYVCDLQGHSLRTFDGSVVELPETDCWKVVSRDCSPDKRFLILARATGNPALAKALKVFIHHTKLEILSVAADSGLIVRVDGNKVEATPERPYSHTDHDAELFEVKTHDKWFEVVSKPYGIYLTFNGNLLFVQTAHFYHGKLCGLCGDYNLDRNHELSGPDGHHYNNSLEFAKSYVVPSPDCHAPAH
;
A
#
# COMPACT_ATOMS: atom_id res chain seq x y z
N GLY A 1 26.19 -11.04 7.63
CA GLY A 1 26.03 -11.00 6.16
C GLY A 1 25.30 -9.73 5.74
N PHE A 2 25.25 -9.40 4.45
CA PHE A 2 24.62 -8.16 3.96
C PHE A 2 23.22 -7.92 4.54
N LEU A 3 22.35 -8.95 4.46
CA LEU A 3 20.97 -8.87 4.95
C LEU A 3 20.87 -8.74 6.48
N SER A 4 21.85 -9.24 7.25
CA SER A 4 21.83 -9.07 8.71
C SER A 4 22.21 -7.64 9.11
N THR A 5 23.10 -6.99 8.37
CA THR A 5 23.49 -5.59 8.58
C THR A 5 22.37 -4.64 8.19
N VAL A 6 21.71 -4.91 7.05
CA VAL A 6 20.48 -4.22 6.65
C VAL A 6 19.44 -4.36 7.77
N ARG A 7 19.16 -5.59 8.22
CA ARG A 7 18.19 -5.89 9.28
C ARG A 7 18.44 -5.13 10.59
N SER A 8 19.69 -4.95 11.02
CA SER A 8 19.99 -4.26 12.29
C SER A 8 19.87 -2.73 12.22
N HIS A 9 19.72 -2.14 11.03
CA HIS A 9 19.67 -0.68 10.83
C HIS A 9 18.35 -0.19 10.22
N PHE A 10 17.42 -1.10 9.94
CA PHE A 10 16.05 -0.76 9.52
C PHE A 10 15.08 -0.49 10.68
N THR A 11 15.50 -0.77 11.92
CA THR A 11 14.71 -0.50 13.12
C THR A 11 14.99 0.90 13.65
N GLY A 12 14.16 1.88 13.27
CA GLY A 12 14.22 3.25 13.76
C GLY A 12 13.18 4.13 13.06
N GLU A 13 12.62 5.11 13.77
CA GLU A 13 11.53 5.98 13.24
C GLU A 13 11.93 6.69 11.93
N ASN A 14 13.22 6.98 11.78
CA ASN A 14 13.82 7.49 10.56
C ASN A 14 14.78 6.41 10.04
N GLY A 15 14.39 5.65 9.01
CA GLY A 15 15.29 4.71 8.34
C GLY A 15 16.47 5.45 7.71
N LYS A 16 17.51 5.72 8.50
CA LYS A 16 18.69 6.48 8.07
C LYS A 16 19.81 5.52 7.69
N LEU A 17 19.58 4.78 6.62
CA LEU A 17 20.62 3.99 5.98
C LEU A 17 21.24 4.84 4.85
N HIS A 18 22.45 5.38 5.05
CA HIS A 18 23.18 6.06 3.99
C HIS A 18 23.92 5.01 3.14
N VAL A 19 23.22 4.43 2.17
CA VAL A 19 23.78 3.44 1.25
C VAL A 19 24.44 4.16 0.07
N VAL A 20 25.77 4.14 0.02
CA VAL A 20 26.51 4.57 -1.16
C VAL A 20 26.71 3.35 -2.05
N SER A 21 25.85 3.20 -3.07
CA SER A 21 26.10 2.26 -4.16
C SER A 21 27.02 2.93 -5.16
N GLN A 22 28.23 2.39 -5.36
CA GLN A 22 29.01 2.73 -6.54
C GLN A 22 28.36 2.02 -7.72
N VAL A 23 27.64 2.77 -8.56
CA VAL A 23 27.05 2.23 -9.79
C VAL A 23 28.21 1.81 -10.70
N PRO A 24 28.36 0.51 -11.01
CA PRO A 24 29.47 0.09 -11.83
C PRO A 24 29.26 0.41 -13.31
N TRP A 25 30.37 0.63 -14.01
CA TRP A 25 30.42 0.98 -15.43
C TRP A 25 30.18 -0.21 -16.40
N TRP A 26 29.88 -1.41 -15.88
CA TRP A 26 29.71 -2.63 -16.68
C TRP A 26 28.25 -3.05 -16.85
N ASN A 27 27.98 -3.86 -17.87
CA ASN A 27 26.66 -4.42 -18.16
C ASN A 27 26.27 -5.46 -17.09
N VAL A 28 25.03 -5.37 -16.59
CA VAL A 28 24.48 -6.22 -15.52
C VAL A 28 24.47 -7.71 -15.90
N LYS A 29 24.48 -8.04 -17.19
CA LYS A 29 24.59 -9.43 -17.68
C LYS A 29 25.98 -10.05 -17.44
N ASP A 30 27.03 -9.23 -17.32
CA ASP A 30 28.40 -9.71 -17.24
C ASP A 30 28.88 -9.91 -15.78
N LYS A 31 28.29 -9.16 -14.84
CA LYS A 31 28.55 -9.28 -13.40
C LYS A 31 27.28 -9.02 -12.58
N PRO A 32 26.59 -10.08 -12.11
CA PRO A 32 25.33 -9.94 -11.37
C PRO A 32 25.52 -9.54 -9.90
N HIS A 33 26.73 -9.21 -9.47
CA HIS A 33 27.08 -8.90 -8.08
C HIS A 33 28.07 -7.73 -7.98
N THR A 34 27.95 -6.94 -6.92
CA THR A 34 28.83 -5.82 -6.54
C THR A 34 29.24 -5.94 -5.08
N ASP A 35 30.29 -5.21 -4.72
CA ASP A 35 30.74 -5.08 -3.36
C ASP A 35 30.12 -3.82 -2.76
N LEU A 36 29.40 -3.96 -1.64
CA LEU A 36 28.75 -2.86 -0.94
C LEU A 36 29.48 -2.55 0.37
N VAL A 37 29.54 -1.26 0.68
CA VAL A 37 30.00 -0.78 1.98
C VAL A 37 28.86 0.01 2.63
N ILE A 38 28.32 -0.51 3.72
CA ILE A 38 27.32 0.18 4.53
C ILE A 38 28.08 0.96 5.60
N THR A 39 27.83 2.27 5.69
CA THR A 39 28.41 3.12 6.75
C THR A 39 27.30 3.59 7.66
N THR A 40 27.46 3.38 8.96
CA THR A 40 26.52 3.80 10.00
C THR A 40 26.72 5.27 10.37
N GLU A 41 25.76 5.87 11.08
CA GLU A 41 25.84 7.29 11.48
C GLU A 41 27.03 7.58 12.41
N ASP A 42 27.46 6.60 13.20
CA ASP A 42 28.66 6.65 14.05
C ASP A 42 29.97 6.35 13.28
N GLY A 43 29.88 6.15 11.95
CA GLY A 43 31.03 6.00 11.06
C GLY A 43 31.58 4.58 10.93
N HIS A 44 30.97 3.57 11.56
CA HIS A 44 31.36 2.17 11.38
C HIS A 44 31.02 1.67 9.97
N ARG A 45 31.97 0.93 9.36
CA ARG A 45 31.87 0.44 7.99
C ARG A 45 31.69 -1.06 7.96
N TYR A 46 30.67 -1.51 7.26
CA TYR A 46 30.34 -2.92 7.05
C TYR A 46 30.50 -3.27 5.57
N ASN A 47 31.46 -4.14 5.32
CA ASN A 47 31.85 -4.59 4.00
C ASN A 47 31.09 -5.85 3.61
N HIS A 48 30.50 -5.86 2.41
CA HIS A 48 29.69 -6.95 1.91
C HIS A 48 30.05 -7.29 0.48
N TRP A 49 30.66 -8.47 0.28
CA TRP A 49 31.18 -8.90 -1.00
C TRP A 49 30.16 -9.72 -1.78
N ASN A 50 30.21 -9.63 -3.11
CA ASN A 50 29.34 -10.35 -4.02
C ASN A 50 27.83 -10.16 -3.73
N VAL A 51 27.43 -8.96 -3.33
CA VAL A 51 26.01 -8.62 -3.14
C VAL A 51 25.35 -8.55 -4.51
N PRO A 52 24.25 -9.27 -4.76
CA PRO A 52 23.58 -9.22 -6.06
C PRO A 52 23.19 -7.79 -6.45
N ILE A 53 23.61 -7.34 -7.64
CA ILE A 53 23.23 -6.04 -8.22
C ILE A 53 21.84 -6.20 -8.84
N PHE A 54 20.83 -6.42 -8.02
CA PHE A 54 19.48 -6.19 -8.48
C PHE A 54 19.25 -4.68 -8.41
N SER A 55 19.20 -4.02 -9.57
CA SER A 55 18.81 -2.60 -9.71
C SER A 55 17.46 -2.29 -9.06
N HIS A 56 16.69 -3.33 -8.71
CA HIS A 56 15.37 -3.25 -8.12
C HIS A 56 15.34 -3.64 -6.63
N LEU A 57 16.47 -3.93 -5.95
CA LEU A 57 16.46 -4.41 -4.55
C LEU A 57 15.62 -3.52 -3.60
N LEU A 58 15.59 -2.21 -3.86
CA LEU A 58 14.80 -1.22 -3.14
C LEU A 58 13.47 -0.86 -3.85
N GLU A 59 13.24 -1.36 -5.05
CA GLU A 59 11.95 -1.25 -5.74
C GLU A 59 11.04 -2.42 -5.32
N PRO A 60 9.90 -2.14 -4.66
CA PRO A 60 8.91 -3.18 -4.41
C PRO A 60 8.34 -3.68 -5.74
N ARG A 61 8.55 -4.96 -6.05
CA ARG A 61 7.88 -5.65 -7.17
C ARG A 61 6.46 -6.05 -6.78
N ALA A 62 5.52 -5.11 -6.84
CA ALA A 62 4.12 -5.50 -6.73
C ALA A 62 3.63 -6.19 -8.01
N TYR A 63 3.02 -7.36 -7.80
CA TYR A 63 2.31 -8.26 -8.74
C TYR A 63 3.18 -9.10 -9.71
N SER A 64 3.00 -10.42 -9.81
CA SER A 64 1.73 -11.14 -9.99
C SER A 64 1.19 -11.88 -8.75
N SER A 65 -0.03 -11.51 -8.37
CA SER A 65 -1.04 -12.34 -7.70
C SER A 65 -0.82 -12.84 -6.26
N LEU A 66 -0.20 -12.07 -5.35
CA LEU A 66 -0.29 -12.15 -3.85
C LEU A 66 1.04 -11.91 -3.09
N GLY A 67 1.90 -11.04 -3.64
CA GLY A 67 2.94 -10.35 -2.88
C GLY A 67 4.35 -10.90 -3.08
N TYR A 68 5.24 -10.05 -3.57
CA TYR A 68 6.69 -10.23 -3.44
C TYR A 68 7.35 -8.85 -3.33
N SER A 69 8.39 -8.76 -2.51
CA SER A 69 9.47 -7.80 -2.72
C SER A 69 10.73 -8.61 -2.96
N ASN A 70 11.75 -8.00 -3.54
CA ASN A 70 13.04 -8.66 -3.70
C ASN A 70 13.63 -9.14 -2.35
N ILE A 71 13.24 -8.53 -1.22
CA ILE A 71 13.65 -8.97 0.13
C ILE A 71 12.87 -10.22 0.59
N GLY A 72 11.59 -10.35 0.20
CA GLY A 72 10.77 -11.52 0.48
C GLY A 72 11.27 -12.81 -0.20
N GLU A 73 12.06 -12.71 -1.26
CA GLU A 73 12.74 -13.85 -1.89
C GLU A 73 13.88 -14.41 -1.01
N TYR A 74 14.55 -13.54 -0.24
CA TYR A 74 15.66 -13.95 0.63
C TYR A 74 15.22 -14.35 2.03
N SER A 75 14.06 -13.88 2.49
CA SER A 75 13.52 -14.30 3.78
C SER A 75 11.99 -14.16 3.84
N PRO A 76 11.29 -15.22 4.30
CA PRO A 76 9.83 -15.19 4.46
C PRO A 76 9.35 -14.16 5.49
N LEU A 77 10.25 -13.63 6.32
CA LEU A 77 9.98 -12.56 7.28
C LEU A 77 9.61 -11.23 6.60
N TYR A 78 9.94 -11.03 5.32
CA TYR A 78 9.67 -9.79 4.58
C TYR A 78 8.64 -9.97 3.46
N LYS A 79 7.80 -11.00 3.59
CA LYS A 79 6.62 -11.14 2.74
C LYS A 79 5.73 -9.91 2.97
N HIS A 80 5.45 -9.16 1.90
CA HIS A 80 4.54 -8.03 2.01
C HIS A 80 3.16 -8.60 2.29
N TYR A 81 2.64 -8.27 3.46
CA TYR A 81 1.29 -8.67 3.79
C TYR A 81 0.31 -7.80 3.02
N VAL A 82 -0.74 -8.43 2.53
CA VAL A 82 -1.78 -7.79 1.73
C VAL A 82 -2.96 -7.57 2.65
N CYS A 83 -3.43 -6.33 2.74
CA CYS A 83 -4.75 -6.09 3.29
C CYS A 83 -5.76 -6.31 2.16
N ASP A 84 -6.72 -7.21 2.37
CA ASP A 84 -7.72 -7.55 1.37
C ASP A 84 -9.12 -7.24 1.87
N LEU A 85 -9.91 -6.57 1.03
CA LEU A 85 -11.28 -6.17 1.32
C LEU A 85 -12.19 -6.88 0.32
N GLN A 86 -13.00 -7.82 0.83
CA GLN A 86 -13.80 -8.73 0.02
C GLN A 86 -15.17 -8.94 0.68
N GLY A 87 -16.25 -8.80 -0.09
CA GLY A 87 -17.60 -8.96 0.45
C GLY A 87 -17.89 -8.03 1.63
N HIS A 88 -18.23 -8.59 2.79
CA HIS A 88 -18.53 -7.85 4.02
C HIS A 88 -17.41 -7.94 5.08
N SER A 89 -16.21 -8.34 4.68
CA SER A 89 -15.07 -8.44 5.58
C SER A 89 -13.82 -7.82 4.96
N LEU A 90 -12.86 -7.57 5.84
CA LEU A 90 -11.53 -7.13 5.51
C LEU A 90 -10.54 -8.00 6.27
N ARG A 91 -9.50 -8.48 5.61
CA ARG A 91 -8.34 -9.08 6.25
C ARG A 91 -7.24 -8.03 6.34
N THR A 92 -6.74 -7.80 7.54
CA THR A 92 -5.72 -6.79 7.82
C THR A 92 -4.34 -7.22 7.31
N PHE A 93 -3.36 -6.31 7.38
CA PHE A 93 -1.98 -6.66 7.04
C PHE A 93 -1.46 -7.80 7.93
N ASP A 94 -1.77 -7.81 9.22
CA ASP A 94 -1.25 -8.85 10.12
C ASP A 94 -2.12 -10.13 10.12
N GLY A 95 -3.13 -10.17 9.24
CA GLY A 95 -3.93 -11.36 8.94
C GLY A 95 -5.11 -11.58 9.88
N SER A 96 -5.53 -10.57 10.63
CA SER A 96 -6.77 -10.59 11.39
C SER A 96 -7.96 -10.29 10.49
N VAL A 97 -9.13 -10.84 10.80
CA VAL A 97 -10.35 -10.63 10.00
C VAL A 97 -11.26 -9.65 10.73
N VAL A 98 -11.66 -8.61 10.02
CA VAL A 98 -12.53 -7.54 10.49
C VAL A 98 -13.86 -7.62 9.75
N GLU A 99 -14.96 -7.66 10.48
CA GLU A 99 -16.31 -7.55 9.91
C GLU A 99 -16.61 -6.07 9.64
N LEU A 100 -17.11 -5.77 8.44
CA LEU A 100 -17.46 -4.40 8.07
C LEU A 100 -18.89 -4.09 8.49
N PRO A 101 -19.25 -2.83 8.78
CA PRO A 101 -20.63 -2.46 9.02
C PRO A 101 -21.42 -2.34 7.71
N GLU A 102 -22.72 -2.65 7.78
CA GLU A 102 -23.70 -2.37 6.72
C GLU A 102 -23.94 -0.86 6.61
N THR A 103 -23.16 -0.21 5.75
CA THR A 103 -23.26 1.22 5.46
C THR A 103 -22.62 1.55 4.11
N ASP A 104 -23.19 2.50 3.39
CA ASP A 104 -22.68 3.10 2.17
C ASP A 104 -21.74 4.30 2.43
N CYS A 105 -21.47 4.62 3.70
CA CYS A 105 -20.48 5.61 4.07
C CYS A 105 -19.06 5.15 3.70
N TRP A 106 -18.21 6.14 3.43
CA TRP A 106 -16.77 5.93 3.27
C TRP A 106 -16.16 5.39 4.56
N LYS A 107 -15.22 4.46 4.41
CA LYS A 107 -14.48 3.85 5.52
C LYS A 107 -12.99 4.01 5.26
N VAL A 108 -12.23 4.32 6.30
CA VAL A 108 -10.77 4.41 6.22
C VAL A 108 -10.19 3.01 6.13
N VAL A 109 -9.85 2.56 4.92
CA VAL A 109 -9.23 1.25 4.70
C VAL A 109 -7.81 1.26 5.26
N SER A 110 -7.00 2.22 4.82
CA SER A 110 -5.65 2.43 5.34
C SER A 110 -5.21 3.87 5.08
N ARG A 111 -4.42 4.43 5.99
CA ARG A 111 -3.86 5.77 5.91
C ARG A 111 -2.45 5.76 6.49
N ASP A 112 -1.57 6.59 5.94
CA ASP A 112 -0.31 6.93 6.59
C ASP A 112 -0.58 7.81 7.83
N CYS A 113 -0.31 7.26 9.01
CA CYS A 113 -0.44 7.93 10.29
C CYS A 113 0.89 8.52 10.79
N SER A 114 1.98 8.43 10.01
CA SER A 114 3.23 9.13 10.28
C SER A 114 3.06 10.65 10.13
N PRO A 115 4.05 11.46 10.58
CA PRO A 115 4.03 12.90 10.38
C PRO A 115 3.88 13.34 8.92
N ASP A 116 4.31 12.50 7.97
CA ASP A 116 4.32 12.83 6.53
C ASP A 116 2.93 12.73 5.87
N LYS A 117 2.01 11.93 6.43
CA LYS A 117 0.61 11.78 5.98
C LYS A 117 0.49 11.59 4.46
N ARG A 118 1.29 10.68 3.93
CA ARG A 118 1.53 10.49 2.50
C ARG A 118 0.33 10.04 1.69
N PHE A 119 -0.58 9.27 2.30
CA PHE A 119 -1.75 8.74 1.61
C PHE A 119 -2.95 8.44 2.52
N LEU A 120 -4.12 8.36 1.89
CA LEU A 120 -5.38 7.91 2.49
C LEU A 120 -6.16 7.07 1.47
N ILE A 121 -6.56 5.86 1.86
CA ILE A 121 -7.39 4.95 1.05
C ILE A 121 -8.75 4.82 1.73
N LEU A 122 -9.80 5.18 1.01
CA LEU A 122 -11.19 5.07 1.41
C LEU A 122 -11.92 4.10 0.49
N ALA A 123 -12.77 3.26 1.07
CA ALA A 123 -13.71 2.43 0.32
C ALA A 123 -15.13 2.64 0.83
N ARG A 124 -16.11 2.52 -0.06
CA ARG A 124 -17.53 2.48 0.32
C ARG A 124 -18.28 1.41 -0.47
N ALA A 125 -19.37 0.92 0.10
CA ALA A 125 -20.33 0.11 -0.64
C ALA A 125 -21.07 0.97 -1.67
N THR A 126 -21.48 0.36 -2.77
CA THR A 126 -22.32 0.98 -3.79
C THR A 126 -23.64 0.19 -3.89
N GLY A 127 -24.66 0.81 -4.49
CA GLY A 127 -25.90 0.11 -4.83
C GLY A 127 -25.80 -0.77 -6.08
N ASN A 128 -24.61 -0.94 -6.69
CA ASN A 128 -24.43 -1.74 -7.90
C ASN A 128 -23.95 -3.16 -7.54
N PRO A 129 -24.77 -4.22 -7.70
CA PRO A 129 -24.36 -5.59 -7.34
C PRO A 129 -23.18 -6.14 -8.14
N ALA A 130 -22.95 -5.64 -9.36
CA ALA A 130 -21.82 -6.07 -10.20
C ALA A 130 -20.50 -5.39 -9.81
N LEU A 131 -20.58 -4.19 -9.23
CA LEU A 131 -19.46 -3.34 -8.83
C LEU A 131 -19.76 -2.76 -7.44
N ALA A 132 -19.82 -3.65 -6.44
CA ALA A 132 -20.37 -3.39 -5.12
C ALA A 132 -19.58 -2.37 -4.28
N LYS A 133 -18.42 -1.93 -4.76
CA LYS A 133 -17.51 -1.03 -4.05
C LYS A 133 -17.03 0.11 -4.95
N ALA A 134 -16.75 1.24 -4.32
CA ALA A 134 -16.04 2.36 -4.91
C ALA A 134 -14.81 2.69 -4.08
N LEU A 135 -13.76 3.14 -4.76
CA LEU A 135 -12.46 3.47 -4.17
C LEU A 135 -12.20 4.97 -4.31
N LYS A 136 -11.67 5.59 -3.25
CA LYS A 136 -11.16 6.95 -3.25
C LYS A 136 -9.81 6.96 -2.56
N VAL A 137 -8.78 7.41 -3.26
CA VAL A 137 -7.40 7.41 -2.80
C VAL A 137 -6.87 8.83 -2.87
N PHE A 138 -6.22 9.28 -1.81
CA PHE A 138 -5.42 10.48 -1.81
C PHE A 138 -3.96 10.06 -1.76
N ILE A 139 -3.15 10.52 -2.71
CA ILE A 139 -1.70 10.36 -2.70
C ILE A 139 -1.14 11.77 -2.76
N HIS A 140 -0.44 12.19 -1.71
CA HIS A 140 -0.07 13.59 -1.53
C HIS A 140 -1.31 14.52 -1.62
N HIS A 141 -1.32 15.47 -2.57
CA HIS A 141 -2.45 16.39 -2.79
C HIS A 141 -3.42 15.92 -3.89
N THR A 142 -3.12 14.82 -4.59
CA THR A 142 -3.92 14.35 -5.71
C THR A 142 -4.99 13.37 -5.25
N LYS A 143 -6.22 13.58 -5.74
CA LYS A 143 -7.36 12.70 -5.47
C LYS A 143 -7.62 11.78 -6.66
N LEU A 144 -7.55 10.48 -6.43
CA LEU A 144 -7.90 9.44 -7.39
C LEU A 144 -9.19 8.73 -6.95
N GLU A 145 -10.13 8.54 -7.88
CA GLU A 145 -11.40 7.86 -7.64
C GLU A 145 -11.60 6.75 -8.68
N ILE A 146 -11.88 5.53 -8.24
CA ILE A 146 -12.24 4.40 -9.10
C ILE A 146 -13.64 3.94 -8.72
N LEU A 147 -14.61 4.21 -9.60
CA LEU A 147 -16.03 3.99 -9.31
C LEU A 147 -16.82 3.75 -10.59
N SER A 148 -18.01 3.18 -10.43
CA SER A 148 -19.02 3.08 -11.49
C SER A 148 -19.95 4.30 -11.44
N VAL A 149 -20.32 4.86 -12.60
CA VAL A 149 -21.19 6.07 -12.69
C VAL A 149 -22.65 5.69 -12.92
N ALA A 150 -22.89 4.57 -13.60
CA ALA A 150 -24.20 4.00 -13.87
C ALA A 150 -24.18 2.48 -13.69
N ALA A 151 -25.31 1.87 -13.37
CA ALA A 151 -25.40 0.45 -13.03
C ALA A 151 -24.85 -0.49 -14.13
N ASP A 152 -25.01 -0.09 -15.39
CA ASP A 152 -24.57 -0.78 -16.61
C ASP A 152 -23.19 -0.31 -17.11
N SER A 153 -22.62 0.72 -16.51
CA SER A 153 -21.29 1.22 -16.87
C SER A 153 -20.17 0.49 -16.11
N GLY A 154 -19.07 0.21 -16.81
CA GLY A 154 -17.84 -0.28 -16.19
C GLY A 154 -17.23 0.74 -15.21
N LEU A 155 -16.16 0.33 -14.53
CA LEU A 155 -15.40 1.26 -13.70
C LEU A 155 -14.75 2.34 -14.55
N ILE A 156 -14.75 3.55 -14.03
CA ILE A 156 -13.96 4.67 -14.55
C ILE A 156 -12.94 5.10 -13.51
N VAL A 157 -11.88 5.73 -13.99
CA VAL A 157 -10.88 6.39 -13.14
C VAL A 157 -11.04 7.90 -13.30
N ARG A 158 -11.06 8.62 -12.18
CA ARG A 158 -10.98 10.08 -12.14
C ARG A 158 -9.77 10.52 -11.34
N VAL A 159 -9.07 11.52 -11.83
CA VAL A 159 -7.96 12.19 -11.13
C VAL A 159 -8.30 13.67 -11.03
N ASP A 160 -8.39 14.16 -9.80
CA ASP A 160 -8.83 15.51 -9.45
C ASP A 160 -10.16 15.92 -10.11
N GLY A 161 -11.07 14.95 -10.21
CA GLY A 161 -12.40 15.10 -10.81
C GLY A 161 -12.44 14.89 -12.33
N ASN A 162 -11.30 14.90 -13.01
CA ASN A 162 -11.23 14.67 -14.45
C ASN A 162 -11.20 13.17 -14.76
N LYS A 163 -12.05 12.70 -15.69
CA LYS A 163 -11.99 11.31 -16.16
C LYS A 163 -10.69 11.10 -16.94
N VAL A 164 -9.95 10.06 -16.58
CA VAL A 164 -8.72 9.65 -17.27
C VAL A 164 -8.93 8.30 -17.94
N GLU A 165 -8.18 8.05 -19.00
CA GLU A 165 -8.21 6.79 -19.74
C GLU A 165 -6.92 6.02 -19.49
N ALA A 166 -7.07 4.79 -19.01
CA ALA A 166 -5.98 3.82 -18.86
C ALA A 166 -6.38 2.58 -19.64
N THR A 167 -5.52 2.13 -20.56
CA THR A 167 -5.69 0.88 -21.32
C THR A 167 -4.52 -0.06 -21.04
N PRO A 168 -4.62 -1.36 -21.34
CA PRO A 168 -3.51 -2.30 -21.15
C PRO A 168 -2.23 -1.88 -21.91
N GLU A 169 -2.39 -1.26 -23.08
CA GLU A 169 -1.27 -0.79 -23.92
C GLU A 169 -0.76 0.59 -23.50
N ARG A 170 -1.61 1.39 -22.83
CA ARG A 170 -1.31 2.75 -22.42
C ARG A 170 -1.76 2.98 -20.98
N PRO A 171 -0.90 2.63 -20.00
CA PRO A 171 -1.08 3.05 -18.62
C PRO A 171 -1.17 4.57 -18.51
N TYR A 172 -1.93 5.05 -17.54
CA TYR A 172 -2.01 6.47 -17.21
C TYR A 172 -0.97 6.79 -16.13
N SER A 173 -0.03 7.69 -16.41
CA SER A 173 0.91 8.20 -15.41
C SER A 173 0.51 9.61 -15.01
N HIS A 174 0.50 9.87 -13.70
CA HIS A 174 0.28 11.19 -13.14
C HIS A 174 1.60 11.71 -12.57
N THR A 175 1.98 12.92 -12.99
CA THR A 175 3.21 13.57 -12.56
C THR A 175 2.90 14.82 -11.74
N ASP A 176 3.74 15.10 -10.75
CA ASP A 176 3.76 16.35 -10.00
C ASP A 176 5.19 16.92 -10.05
N HIS A 177 5.35 18.18 -10.45
CA HIS A 177 6.65 18.84 -10.64
C HIS A 177 7.71 17.97 -11.38
N ASP A 178 7.32 17.37 -12.51
CA ASP A 178 8.15 16.47 -13.34
C ASP A 178 8.58 15.15 -12.69
N ALA A 179 8.04 14.80 -11.53
CA ALA A 179 8.20 13.49 -10.90
C ALA A 179 6.92 12.66 -11.02
N GLU A 180 7.03 11.38 -11.41
CA GLU A 180 5.89 10.45 -11.42
C GLU A 180 5.38 10.23 -9.99
N LEU A 181 4.13 10.60 -9.75
CA LEU A 181 3.45 10.43 -8.48
C LEU A 181 2.85 9.02 -8.36
N PHE A 182 2.10 8.62 -9.39
CA PHE A 182 1.56 7.26 -9.50
C PHE A 182 1.23 6.92 -10.96
N GLU A 183 1.15 5.62 -11.22
CA GLU A 183 0.73 5.02 -12.47
C GLU A 183 -0.55 4.21 -12.24
N VAL A 184 -1.50 4.29 -13.18
CA VAL A 184 -2.70 3.47 -13.23
C VAL A 184 -2.60 2.53 -14.42
N LYS A 185 -2.58 1.22 -14.14
CA LYS A 185 -2.61 0.15 -15.14
C LYS A 185 -3.97 -0.52 -15.12
N THR A 186 -4.32 -1.12 -16.25
CA THR A 186 -5.48 -1.98 -16.32
C THR A 186 -5.12 -3.29 -16.99
N HIS A 187 -5.62 -4.38 -16.43
CA HIS A 187 -5.52 -5.73 -17.00
C HIS A 187 -6.86 -6.43 -16.81
N ASP A 188 -7.50 -6.82 -17.92
CA ASP A 188 -8.87 -7.33 -17.95
C ASP A 188 -9.89 -6.37 -17.27
N LYS A 189 -10.33 -6.72 -16.05
CA LYS A 189 -11.29 -5.94 -15.24
C LYS A 189 -10.64 -5.36 -13.98
N TRP A 190 -9.32 -5.48 -13.85
CA TRP A 190 -8.56 -5.00 -12.71
C TRP A 190 -7.88 -3.68 -13.03
N PHE A 191 -8.02 -2.74 -12.11
CA PHE A 191 -7.23 -1.52 -12.06
C PHE A 191 -6.13 -1.70 -11.03
N GLU A 192 -4.92 -1.40 -11.43
CA GLU A 192 -3.77 -1.34 -10.54
C GLU A 192 -3.33 0.11 -10.39
N VAL A 193 -3.17 0.57 -9.15
CA VAL A 193 -2.62 1.91 -8.85
C VAL A 193 -1.28 1.70 -8.15
N VAL A 194 -0.22 2.20 -8.78
CA VAL A 194 1.15 2.01 -8.33
C VAL A 194 1.79 3.37 -8.07
N SER A 195 2.08 3.67 -6.81
CA SER A 195 2.90 4.82 -6.43
C SER A 195 4.21 4.32 -5.84
N LYS A 196 5.25 4.28 -6.69
CA LYS A 196 6.58 3.86 -6.25
C LYS A 196 7.20 4.82 -5.22
N PRO A 197 7.15 6.16 -5.37
CA PRO A 197 7.75 7.07 -4.40
C PRO A 197 7.11 6.97 -3.01
N TYR A 198 5.80 6.69 -2.99
CA TYR A 198 5.05 6.55 -1.75
C TYR A 198 4.89 5.11 -1.30
N GLY A 199 5.40 4.13 -2.04
CA GLY A 199 5.38 2.71 -1.68
C GLY A 199 3.97 2.12 -1.56
N ILE A 200 3.03 2.49 -2.44
CA ILE A 200 1.63 2.06 -2.41
C ILE A 200 1.32 1.28 -3.68
N TYR A 201 0.67 0.12 -3.52
CA TYR A 201 0.26 -0.72 -4.62
C TYR A 201 -1.16 -1.24 -4.35
N LEU A 202 -2.10 -0.86 -5.20
CA LEU A 202 -3.51 -1.20 -5.06
C LEU A 202 -3.94 -2.02 -6.26
N THR A 203 -4.77 -3.03 -6.04
CA THR A 203 -5.40 -3.80 -7.12
C THR A 203 -6.89 -3.87 -6.83
N PHE A 204 -7.72 -3.40 -7.76
CA PHE A 204 -9.15 -3.20 -7.54
C PHE A 204 -9.98 -3.58 -8.77
N ASN A 205 -11.08 -4.32 -8.60
CA ASN A 205 -11.99 -4.70 -9.69
C ASN A 205 -13.45 -4.29 -9.47
N GLY A 206 -13.73 -3.44 -8.47
CA GLY A 206 -15.10 -3.04 -8.13
C GLY A 206 -15.74 -3.89 -7.03
N ASN A 207 -15.19 -5.06 -6.72
CA ASN A 207 -15.69 -5.96 -5.66
C ASN A 207 -14.61 -6.31 -4.64
N LEU A 208 -13.39 -6.51 -5.11
CA LEU A 208 -12.21 -6.87 -4.34
C LEU A 208 -11.22 -5.72 -4.40
N LEU A 209 -10.67 -5.35 -3.25
CA LEU A 209 -9.54 -4.42 -3.12
C LEU A 209 -8.41 -5.14 -2.41
N PHE A 210 -7.23 -5.13 -3.01
CA PHE A 210 -5.98 -5.54 -2.39
C PHE A 210 -5.10 -4.33 -2.20
N VAL A 211 -4.59 -4.14 -0.98
CA VAL A 211 -3.69 -3.05 -0.61
C VAL A 211 -2.36 -3.66 -0.19
N GLN A 212 -1.29 -3.18 -0.78
CA GLN A 212 0.09 -3.47 -0.40
C GLN A 212 0.82 -2.15 -0.15
N THR A 213 1.61 -2.13 0.91
CA THR A 213 2.42 -0.98 1.31
C THR A 213 3.87 -1.39 1.50
N ALA A 214 4.78 -0.46 1.23
CA ALA A 214 6.20 -0.67 1.47
C ALA A 214 6.48 -0.88 2.97
N HIS A 215 7.53 -1.65 3.27
CA HIS A 215 7.88 -2.05 4.64
C HIS A 215 8.23 -0.87 5.56
N PHE A 216 8.63 0.29 5.02
CA PHE A 216 8.92 1.48 5.83
C PHE A 216 7.69 2.07 6.54
N TYR A 217 6.48 1.60 6.20
CA TYR A 217 5.24 1.90 6.91
C TYR A 217 4.93 0.97 8.09
N HIS A 218 5.80 0.01 8.41
CA HIS A 218 5.59 -0.91 9.53
C HIS A 218 5.36 -0.14 10.85
N GLY A 219 4.22 -0.36 11.49
CA GLY A 219 3.79 0.36 12.71
C GLY A 219 3.46 1.85 12.51
N LYS A 220 3.32 2.31 11.25
CA LYS A 220 3.03 3.73 10.91
C LYS A 220 1.70 3.90 10.19
N LEU A 221 0.97 2.82 9.95
CA LEU A 221 -0.34 2.86 9.33
C LEU A 221 -1.45 2.96 10.38
N CYS A 222 -2.64 3.32 9.91
CA CYS A 222 -3.86 3.26 10.69
C CYS A 222 -5.06 3.08 9.74
N GLY A 223 -6.19 2.65 10.26
CA GLY A 223 -7.36 2.28 9.46
C GLY A 223 -7.80 0.85 9.70
N LEU A 224 -8.79 0.39 8.94
CA LEU A 224 -9.32 -0.96 9.03
C LEU A 224 -8.26 -2.05 8.77
N CYS A 225 -7.23 -1.75 7.95
CA CYS A 225 -6.12 -2.67 7.67
C CYS A 225 -5.10 -2.81 8.82
N GLY A 226 -5.31 -2.14 9.96
CA GLY A 226 -4.38 -2.16 11.09
C GLY A 226 -3.18 -1.22 10.91
N ASP A 227 -2.21 -1.35 11.80
CA ASP A 227 -1.00 -0.52 11.85
C ASP A 227 0.23 -1.17 11.19
N TYR A 228 0.08 -2.41 10.70
CA TYR A 228 1.10 -3.16 9.96
C TYR A 228 2.36 -3.43 10.80
N ASN A 229 2.18 -3.88 12.03
CA ASN A 229 3.29 -4.09 12.99
C ASN A 229 3.56 -5.58 13.31
N LEU A 230 2.86 -6.50 12.65
CA LEU A 230 2.90 -7.96 12.84
C LEU A 230 2.33 -8.46 14.18
N ASP A 231 1.66 -7.61 14.95
CA ASP A 231 1.01 -7.95 16.23
C ASP A 231 -0.52 -8.04 16.10
N ARG A 232 -0.98 -9.26 15.91
CA ARG A 232 -2.40 -9.57 15.80
C ARG A 232 -3.21 -9.33 17.08
N ASN A 233 -2.56 -9.20 18.26
CA ASN A 233 -3.26 -9.08 19.53
C ASN A 233 -3.85 -7.68 19.75
N HIS A 234 -3.25 -6.66 19.13
CA HIS A 234 -3.66 -5.26 19.27
C HIS A 234 -4.21 -4.65 17.97
N GLU A 235 -4.53 -5.51 17.00
CA GLU A 235 -4.95 -5.10 15.65
C GLU A 235 -6.15 -4.14 15.64
N LEU A 236 -7.11 -4.37 16.54
CA LEU A 236 -8.38 -3.66 16.57
C LEU A 236 -8.26 -2.32 17.32
N SER A 237 -7.27 -1.50 16.93
CA SER A 237 -7.02 -0.18 17.51
C SER A 237 -7.71 0.93 16.71
N GLY A 238 -8.68 1.58 17.33
CA GLY A 238 -9.44 2.68 16.75
C GLY A 238 -8.61 3.95 16.51
N PRO A 239 -9.20 4.96 15.82
CA PRO A 239 -8.50 6.21 15.51
C PRO A 239 -8.11 7.05 16.75
N ASP A 240 -8.72 6.79 17.90
CA ASP A 240 -8.44 7.38 19.21
C ASP A 240 -7.46 6.55 20.06
N GLY A 241 -6.97 5.42 19.53
CA GLY A 241 -6.14 4.47 20.24
C GLY A 241 -6.92 3.52 21.15
N HIS A 242 -8.26 3.53 21.11
CA HIS A 242 -9.07 2.58 21.86
C HIS A 242 -8.95 1.18 21.24
N HIS A 243 -8.63 0.17 22.07
CA HIS A 243 -8.61 -1.22 21.64
C HIS A 243 -9.99 -1.86 21.80
N TYR A 244 -10.52 -2.40 20.70
CA TYR A 244 -11.82 -3.03 20.65
C TYR A 244 -11.71 -4.56 20.77
N ASN A 245 -12.66 -5.17 21.48
CA ASN A 245 -12.80 -6.63 21.53
C ASN A 245 -13.75 -7.17 20.45
N ASN A 246 -14.47 -6.28 19.76
CA ASN A 246 -15.44 -6.61 18.73
C ASN A 246 -15.01 -5.93 17.41
N SER A 247 -14.87 -6.73 16.36
CA SER A 247 -14.39 -6.26 15.05
C SER A 247 -15.38 -5.32 14.34
N LEU A 248 -16.68 -5.53 14.52
CA LEU A 248 -17.71 -4.66 13.95
C LEU A 248 -17.70 -3.27 14.60
N GLU A 249 -17.58 -3.20 15.93
CA GLU A 249 -17.46 -1.92 16.66
C GLU A 249 -16.17 -1.18 16.30
N PHE A 250 -15.06 -1.91 16.19
CA PHE A 250 -13.82 -1.38 15.62
C PHE A 250 -14.05 -0.81 14.22
N ALA A 251 -14.74 -1.55 13.35
CA ALA A 251 -14.93 -1.11 11.98
C ALA A 251 -15.87 0.10 11.86
N LYS A 252 -16.88 0.22 12.74
CA LYS A 252 -17.71 1.42 12.88
C LYS A 252 -16.88 2.66 13.23
N SER A 253 -15.83 2.53 14.05
CA SER A 253 -14.96 3.66 14.44
C SER A 253 -14.22 4.32 13.27
N TYR A 254 -14.01 3.58 12.17
CA TYR A 254 -13.36 4.08 10.95
C TYR A 254 -14.33 4.49 9.84
N VAL A 255 -15.64 4.53 10.12
CA VAL A 255 -16.63 5.12 9.21
C VAL A 255 -16.46 6.64 9.23
N VAL A 256 -16.52 7.26 8.05
CA VAL A 256 -16.51 8.72 7.87
C VAL A 256 -17.94 9.15 7.57
N PRO A 257 -18.70 9.66 8.56
CA PRO A 257 -20.07 10.08 8.36
C PRO A 257 -20.12 11.29 7.42
N SER A 258 -21.12 11.31 6.54
CA SER A 258 -21.41 12.45 5.68
C SER A 258 -22.93 12.53 5.46
N PRO A 259 -23.48 13.70 5.11
CA PRO A 259 -24.91 13.83 4.80
C PRO A 259 -25.39 12.90 3.67
N ASP A 260 -24.47 12.47 2.80
CA ASP A 260 -24.77 11.68 1.60
C ASP A 260 -24.66 10.15 1.82
N CYS A 261 -24.68 9.69 3.07
CA CYS A 261 -24.60 8.27 3.40
C CYS A 261 -25.36 7.92 4.69
N HIS A 262 -25.66 6.64 4.85
CA HIS A 262 -26.40 6.07 5.98
C HIS A 262 -25.40 5.55 7.02
N ALA A 263 -25.06 6.39 7.99
CA ALA A 263 -24.16 6.00 9.07
C ALA A 263 -24.74 4.83 9.88
N PRO A 264 -23.91 3.85 10.30
CA PRO A 264 -24.38 2.74 11.11
C PRO A 264 -24.85 3.24 12.48
N ALA A 265 -25.86 2.58 13.05
CA ALA A 265 -26.29 2.85 14.41
C ALA A 265 -25.13 2.58 15.40
N HIS A 266 -25.01 3.45 16.40
CA HIS A 266 -24.08 3.28 17.52
C HIS A 266 -24.49 2.06 18.34
#